data_AF-A0A2T5L678-F1
#
_entry.id   AF-A0A2T5L678-F1
#
_cell.length_a   1.000
_cell.length_b   1.000
_cell.length_c   1.000
_cell.angle_alpha   90.00
_cell.angle_beta   90.00
_cell.angle_gamma   90.00
#
_symmetry.space_group_name_H-M   'P 1'
#
loop_
_entity.id
_entity.type
_entity.pdbx_description
1 polymer ?
#
loop_
_entity_poly.entity_id
_entity_poly.type
_entity_poly.pdbx_seq_one_letter_code
_entity_poly.pdbx_strand_id
1 'polypeptide(L)'
;MSMKAPTYAELASELTRLHDAREAVIEQALDALESRHPPLAQLVVSCVGDRHRAARWLVMPQRAFSGRNAYDMLADGDLDGVWEQVVLKQLGIVAAM
;
A
#
# COMPACT_ATOMS: atom_id res chain seq x y z
N MET A 1 36.42 3.55 8.82
CA MET A 1 36.44 3.85 7.37
C MET A 1 35.79 5.21 7.18
N SER A 2 36.49 6.20 6.62
CA SER A 2 35.89 7.52 6.37
C SER A 2 34.91 7.37 5.20
N MET A 3 33.60 7.42 5.48
CA MET A 3 32.60 7.43 4.42
C MET A 3 32.62 8.83 3.79
N LYS A 4 33.18 8.92 2.58
CA LYS A 4 33.06 10.11 1.76
C LYS A 4 31.58 10.39 1.51
N ALA A 5 31.15 11.64 1.67
CA ALA A 5 29.77 12.01 1.36
C ALA A 5 29.47 11.75 -0.13
N PRO A 6 28.29 11.20 -0.45
CA PRO A 6 27.89 10.95 -1.84
C PRO A 6 27.73 12.28 -2.58
N THR A 7 28.02 12.26 -3.87
CA THR A 7 27.71 13.34 -4.80
C THR A 7 26.20 13.42 -5.05
N TYR A 8 25.72 14.56 -5.56
CA TYR A 8 24.31 14.70 -5.93
C TYR A 8 23.87 13.71 -7.03
N ALA A 9 24.77 13.36 -7.95
CA ALA A 9 24.49 12.37 -8.99
C ALA A 9 24.29 10.97 -8.40
N GLU A 10 25.16 10.56 -7.46
CA GLU A 10 25.02 9.29 -6.75
C GLU A 10 23.73 9.23 -5.94
N LEU A 11 23.36 10.33 -5.26
CA LEU A 11 22.07 10.42 -4.54
C LEU A 11 20.87 10.33 -5.49
N ALA A 12 20.90 11.02 -6.62
CA ALA A 12 19.80 10.98 -7.59
C ALA A 12 19.60 9.57 -8.17
N SER A 13 20.69 8.90 -8.55
CA SER A 13 20.65 7.51 -9.03
C SER A 13 20.13 6.55 -7.97
N GLU A 14 20.54 6.72 -6.72
CA GLU A 14 20.06 5.90 -5.60
C GLU A 14 18.57 6.12 -5.32
N LEU A 15 18.10 7.37 -5.37
CA LEU A 15 16.67 7.68 -5.24
C LEU A 15 15.83 7.03 -6.34
N THR A 16 16.29 7.06 -7.59
CA THR A 16 15.63 6.36 -8.70
C THR A 16 15.59 4.85 -8.45
N ARG A 17 16.72 4.24 -8.08
CA ARG A 17 16.80 2.81 -7.78
C ARG A 17 15.84 2.39 -6.66
N LEU A 18 15.78 3.18 -5.58
CA LEU A 18 14.88 2.94 -4.46
C LEU A 18 13.41 3.16 -4.85
N HIS A 19 13.13 4.14 -5.70
CA HIS A 19 11.79 4.36 -6.23
C HIS A 19 11.32 3.17 -7.06
N ASP A 20 12.14 2.69 -8.00
CA ASP A 20 11.81 1.55 -8.86
C ASP A 20 11.64 0.27 -8.03
N ALA A 21 12.52 0.04 -7.05
CA ALA A 21 12.38 -1.08 -6.11
C ALA A 21 11.08 -0.98 -5.30
N ARG A 22 10.68 0.23 -4.89
CA ARG A 22 9.42 0.44 -4.17
C ARG A 22 8.23 0.13 -5.07
N GLU A 23 8.19 0.66 -6.30
CA GLU A 23 7.07 0.40 -7.22
C GLU A 23 6.94 -1.10 -7.54
N ALA A 24 8.06 -1.82 -7.72
CA ALA A 24 8.03 -3.27 -7.91
C ALA A 24 7.42 -4.04 -6.72
N VAL A 25 7.66 -3.58 -5.48
CA VAL A 25 7.04 -4.17 -4.27
C VAL A 25 5.55 -3.81 -4.20
N ILE A 26 5.17 -2.59 -4.59
CA ILE A 26 3.77 -2.17 -4.63
C ILE A 26 2.96 -3.05 -5.57
N GLU A 27 3.48 -3.36 -6.75
CA GLU A 27 2.80 -4.24 -7.71
C GLU A 27 2.56 -5.65 -7.14
N GLN A 28 3.52 -6.19 -6.39
CA GLN A 28 3.41 -7.48 -5.71
C GLN A 28 2.43 -7.47 -4.52
N ALA A 29 2.09 -6.29 -4.00
CA ALA A 29 1.24 -6.17 -2.83
C ALA A 29 -0.17 -6.71 -3.11
N LEU A 30 -0.71 -6.54 -4.32
CA LEU A 30 -2.02 -7.13 -4.60
C LEU A 30 -1.94 -8.64 -4.84
N ASP A 31 -0.89 -9.14 -5.51
CA ASP A 31 -0.67 -10.58 -5.69
C ASP A 31 -0.58 -11.34 -4.35
N ALA A 32 0.12 -10.75 -3.39
CA ALA A 32 0.25 -11.30 -2.05
C ALA A 32 -1.11 -11.37 -1.34
N LEU A 33 -1.98 -10.37 -1.53
CA LEU A 33 -3.32 -10.38 -0.96
C LEU A 33 -4.24 -11.37 -1.68
N GLU A 34 -4.18 -11.44 -3.01
CA GLU A 34 -4.95 -12.39 -3.82
C GLU A 34 -4.63 -13.84 -3.44
N SER A 35 -3.36 -14.16 -3.20
CA SER A 35 -2.95 -15.52 -2.83
C SER A 35 -3.39 -15.93 -1.42
N ARG A 36 -3.46 -14.99 -0.47
CA ARG A 36 -3.77 -15.26 0.95
C ARG A 36 -5.25 -15.08 1.28
N HIS A 37 -5.88 -14.05 0.72
CA HIS A 37 -7.28 -13.67 0.94
C HIS A 37 -7.95 -13.22 -0.37
N PRO A 38 -8.25 -14.16 -1.29
CA PRO A 38 -8.87 -13.84 -2.59
C PRO A 38 -10.15 -12.99 -2.49
N PRO A 39 -11.08 -13.22 -1.53
CA PRO A 39 -12.29 -12.40 -1.42
C PRO A 39 -12.00 -10.93 -1.11
N LEU A 40 -11.04 -10.65 -0.22
CA LEU A 40 -10.69 -9.28 0.13
C LEU A 40 -9.96 -8.59 -1.04
N ALA A 41 -9.06 -9.30 -1.73
CA ALA A 41 -8.41 -8.75 -2.91
C ALA A 41 -9.41 -8.37 -4.00
N GLN A 42 -10.38 -9.25 -4.27
CA GLN A 42 -11.46 -8.98 -5.21
C GLN A 42 -12.27 -7.74 -4.80
N LEU A 43 -12.60 -7.61 -3.51
CA LEU A 43 -13.30 -6.44 -2.99
C LEU A 43 -12.49 -5.15 -3.19
N VAL A 44 -11.20 -5.17 -2.85
CA VAL A 44 -10.32 -4.00 -3.03
C VAL A 44 -10.28 -3.58 -4.50
N VAL A 45 -10.12 -4.52 -5.44
CA VAL A 45 -10.17 -4.19 -6.87
C VAL A 45 -11.52 -3.61 -7.24
N SER A 46 -12.63 -4.27 -6.88
CA SER A 46 -13.98 -3.80 -7.23
C SER A 46 -14.31 -2.41 -6.66
N CYS A 47 -13.83 -2.07 -5.47
CA CYS A 47 -14.13 -0.80 -4.80
C CYS A 47 -13.12 0.33 -5.09
N VAL A 48 -11.85 -0.01 -5.33
CA VAL A 48 -10.80 0.99 -5.61
C VAL A 48 -10.64 1.24 -7.12
N GLY A 49 -11.08 0.30 -7.96
CA GLY A 49 -11.16 0.42 -9.41
C GLY A 49 -10.30 -0.61 -10.13
N ASP A 50 -9.14 -0.18 -10.63
CA ASP A 50 -8.21 -1.07 -11.31
C ASP A 50 -7.18 -1.68 -10.36
N ARG A 51 -6.49 -2.69 -10.87
CA ARG A 51 -5.49 -3.46 -10.15
C ARG A 51 -4.32 -2.61 -9.63
N HIS A 52 -3.92 -1.60 -10.39
CA HIS A 52 -2.82 -0.69 -10.03
C HIS A 52 -3.22 0.24 -8.89
N ARG A 53 -4.43 0.81 -8.96
CA ARG A 53 -5.00 1.64 -7.90
C ARG A 53 -5.21 0.84 -6.62
N ALA A 54 -5.67 -0.40 -6.73
CA ALA A 54 -5.83 -1.32 -5.61
C ALA A 54 -4.49 -1.61 -4.92
N ALA A 55 -3.46 -2.00 -5.69
CA ALA A 55 -2.11 -2.23 -5.19
C ALA A 55 -1.55 -1.01 -4.44
N ARG A 56 -1.70 0.19 -5.02
CA ARG A 56 -1.30 1.44 -4.38
C ARG A 56 -2.10 1.77 -3.14
N TRP A 57 -3.41 1.54 -3.15
CA TRP A 57 -4.24 1.81 -1.98
C TRP A 57 -3.81 0.96 -0.78
N LEU A 58 -3.46 -0.32 -1.00
CA LEU A 58 -3.03 -1.23 0.05
C LEU A 58 -1.78 -0.75 0.82
N VAL A 59 -0.85 -0.10 0.13
CA VAL A 59 0.45 0.29 0.71
C VAL A 59 0.54 1.75 1.12
N MET A 60 -0.39 2.59 0.68
CA MET A 60 -0.37 4.02 1.00
C MET A 60 -0.88 4.27 2.43
N PRO A 61 -0.24 5.16 3.20
CA PRO A 61 -0.74 5.63 4.48
C PRO A 61 -2.17 6.16 4.38
N GLN A 62 -3.04 5.76 5.30
CA GLN A 62 -4.45 6.14 5.32
C GLN A 62 -4.83 6.69 6.69
N ARG A 63 -5.58 7.79 6.70
CA ARG A 63 -6.08 8.39 7.96
C ARG A 63 -6.98 7.42 8.73
N ALA A 64 -7.75 6.61 8.00
CA ALA A 64 -8.60 5.56 8.56
C ALA A 64 -7.82 4.49 9.35
N PHE A 65 -6.53 4.32 9.06
CA PHE A 65 -5.62 3.43 9.78
C PHE A 65 -4.65 4.20 10.67
N SER A 66 -5.03 5.39 11.12
CA SER A 66 -4.19 6.27 11.96
C SER A 66 -2.82 6.60 11.33
N GLY A 67 -2.78 6.71 10.00
CA GLY A 67 -1.55 6.99 9.25
C GLY A 67 -0.75 5.74 8.84
N ARG A 68 -1.23 4.55 9.17
CA ARG A 68 -0.69 3.27 8.69
C ARG A 68 -1.29 2.89 7.33
N ASN A 69 -0.74 1.87 6.69
CA ASN A 69 -1.30 1.31 5.46
C ASN A 69 -2.12 0.03 5.76
N ALA A 70 -2.82 -0.51 4.75
CA ALA A 70 -3.64 -1.71 4.94
C ALA A 70 -2.80 -2.95 5.28
N TYR A 71 -1.57 -3.04 4.76
CA TYR A 71 -0.65 -4.13 5.06
C TYR A 71 -0.18 -4.15 6.51
N ASP A 72 -0.02 -2.98 7.13
CA ASP A 72 0.27 -2.87 8.57
C ASP A 72 -0.90 -3.44 9.39
N MET A 73 -2.15 -3.12 9.01
CA MET A 73 -3.36 -3.67 9.65
C MET A 73 -3.45 -5.19 9.49
N LEU A 74 -3.19 -5.70 8.28
CA LEU A 74 -3.19 -7.14 8.00
C LEU A 74 -2.09 -7.88 8.79
N ALA A 75 -0.92 -7.27 8.96
CA ALA A 75 0.16 -7.84 9.76
C ALA A 75 -0.21 -7.95 11.25
N ASP A 76 -1.01 -7.02 11.75
CA ASP A 76 -1.58 -7.05 13.11
C ASP A 76 -2.77 -8.04 13.23
N GLY A 77 -3.20 -8.65 12.11
CA GLY A 77 -4.34 -9.57 12.06
C GLY A 77 -5.70 -8.89 11.94
N ASP A 78 -5.75 -7.57 11.74
CA ASP A 78 -6.99 -6.80 11.60
C ASP A 78 -7.53 -6.87 10.15
N LEU A 79 -8.01 -8.05 9.77
CA LEU A 79 -8.61 -8.29 8.46
C LEU A 79 -9.96 -7.57 8.30
N ASP A 80 -10.78 -7.61 9.36
CA ASP A 80 -12.13 -7.03 9.35
C ASP A 80 -12.08 -5.51 9.25
N GLY A 81 -11.13 -4.85 9.93
CA GLY A 81 -10.92 -3.41 9.82
C GLY A 81 -10.52 -3.00 8.39
N VAL A 82 -9.68 -3.77 7.71
CA VAL A 82 -9.36 -3.50 6.30
C VAL A 82 -10.58 -3.70 5.42
N TRP A 83 -11.36 -4.75 5.64
CA TRP A 83 -12.59 -5.02 4.89
C TRP A 83 -13.59 -3.86 5.02
N GLU A 84 -13.85 -3.41 6.24
CA GLU A 84 -14.75 -2.29 6.53
C GLU A 84 -14.29 -1.02 5.79
N GLN A 85 -13.00 -0.68 5.86
CA GLN A 85 -12.50 0.53 5.21
C GLN A 85 -12.60 0.50 3.68
N VAL A 86 -12.47 -0.68 3.06
CA VAL A 86 -12.69 -0.80 1.61
C VAL A 86 -14.14 -0.50 1.25
N VAL A 87 -15.10 -1.01 2.04
CA VAL A 87 -16.53 -0.75 1.83
C VAL A 87 -16.86 0.72 2.08
N LEU A 88 -16.37 1.31 3.18
CA LEU A 88 -16.59 2.73 3.48
C LEU A 88 -16.06 3.65 2.38
N LYS A 89 -14.90 3.31 1.82
CA LYS A 89 -14.32 4.03 0.68
C LYS A 89 -15.23 4.02 -0.54
N GLN A 90 -15.83 2.88 -0.88
CA GLN A 90 -16.78 2.77 -1.99
C GLN A 90 -18.02 3.65 -1.79
N LEU A 91 -18.47 3.78 -0.54
CA LEU A 91 -19.64 4.59 -0.17
C LEU A 91 -19.34 6.10 -0.12
N GLY A 92 -18.08 6.51 -0.35
CA GLY A 92 -17.65 7.90 -0.19
C GLY A 92 -17.67 8.37 1.27
N ILE A 93 -17.80 7.45 2.22
CA ILE A 93 -17.79 7.74 3.64
C ILE A 93 -16.33 7.76 4.07
N VAL A 94 -15.77 8.95 4.25
CA VAL A 94 -14.50 9.08 4.93
C VAL A 94 -14.79 8.82 6.40
N ALA A 95 -14.23 7.75 6.98
CA ALA A 95 -14.28 7.54 8.42
C ALA A 95 -13.82 8.84 9.11
N ALA A 96 -14.78 9.54 9.71
CA ALA A 96 -14.51 10.75 10.45
C ALA A 96 -13.65 10.35 11.66
N MET A 97 -12.58 11.14 11.87
CA MET A 97 -11.63 11.00 12.96
C MET A 97 -12.28 10.83 14.33
#